data_AF-A0A5W9YQV8-F1
#
_entry.id   AF-A0A5W9YQV8-F1
#
_cell.length_a   1.000
_cell.length_b   1.000
_cell.length_c   1.000
_cell.angle_alpha   90.00
_cell.angle_beta   90.00
_cell.angle_gamma   90.00
#
_symmetry.space_group_name_H-M   'P 1'
#
loop_
_entity.id
_entity.type
_entity.pdbx_description
1 polymer ?
#
loop_
_entity_poly.entity_id
_entity_poly.type
_entity_poly.pdbx_seq_one_letter_code
_entity_poly.pdbx_strand_id
1 'polypeptide(L)' 'MKKTIIISLAVFCGLLAGCDDKIHDVSYYKEHHEEAQKVSDKCKAGEITNDNCKNANEALYDLKRKEIMSQMLGRSNK' A
#
# COMPACT_ATOMS: atom_id res chain seq x y z
N MET A 1 7.43 33.68 -36.96
CA MET A 1 7.05 34.15 -35.61
C MET A 1 6.63 32.95 -34.76
N LYS A 2 6.84 33.03 -33.46
CA LYS A 2 7.18 31.94 -32.53
C LYS A 2 6.08 30.88 -32.35
N LYS A 3 6.54 29.62 -32.25
CA LYS A 3 5.78 28.40 -31.99
C LYS A 3 5.27 28.41 -30.54
N THR A 4 3.98 28.26 -30.31
CA THR A 4 3.41 28.04 -28.97
C THR A 4 2.88 26.62 -28.90
N ILE A 5 3.73 25.71 -28.43
CA ILE A 5 3.33 24.36 -28.02
C ILE A 5 2.70 24.52 -26.63
N ILE A 6 1.38 24.39 -26.55
CA ILE A 6 0.66 24.34 -25.27
C ILE A 6 0.85 22.93 -24.73
N ILE A 7 1.87 22.73 -23.90
CA ILE A 7 2.01 21.53 -23.08
C ILE A 7 1.03 21.72 -21.92
N SER A 8 -0.17 21.13 -22.06
CA SER A 8 -1.12 21.00 -20.95
C SER A 8 -0.56 20.00 -19.95
N LEU A 9 0.24 20.50 -19.00
CA LEU A 9 0.67 19.77 -17.81
C LEU A 9 -0.57 19.59 -16.93
N ALA A 10 -1.32 18.52 -17.17
CA ALA A 10 -2.33 18.06 -16.23
C ALA A 10 -1.58 17.53 -14.99
N VAL A 11 -1.25 18.46 -14.10
CA VAL A 11 -0.89 18.17 -12.72
C VAL A 11 -2.09 17.41 -12.15
N PHE A 12 -1.91 16.12 -11.94
CA PHE A 12 -2.88 15.31 -11.21
C PHE A 12 -2.90 15.87 -9.78
N CYS A 13 -3.86 16.76 -9.53
CA CYS A 13 -4.17 17.23 -8.19
C CYS A 13 -4.55 16.01 -7.36
N GLY A 14 -3.59 15.49 -6.60
CA GLY A 14 -3.83 14.64 -5.43
C GLY A 14 -4.55 15.46 -4.37
N LEU A 15 -5.79 15.85 -4.65
CA LEU A 15 -6.70 16.51 -3.74
C LEU A 15 -7.83 15.55 -3.46
N LEU A 16 -7.56 14.57 -2.61
CA LEU A 16 -8.51 14.16 -1.60
C LEU A 16 -7.69 13.90 -0.34
N ALA A 17 -7.71 14.88 0.56
CA ALA A 17 -7.53 14.60 1.96
C ALA A 17 -8.48 13.44 2.30
N GLY A 18 -7.93 12.23 2.42
CA GLY A 18 -8.62 11.18 3.15
C GLY A 18 -8.96 11.79 4.51
N CYS A 19 -10.22 11.68 4.93
CA CYS A 19 -10.59 11.84 6.34
C CYS A 19 -9.44 11.32 7.19
N ASP A 20 -9.02 12.03 8.24
CA ASP A 20 -7.89 11.67 9.11
C ASP A 20 -8.07 10.26 9.71
N ASP A 21 -7.88 9.24 8.89
CA ASP A 21 -7.92 7.84 9.24
C ASP A 21 -6.71 7.68 10.13
N LYS A 22 -6.97 7.22 11.35
CA LYS A 22 -5.93 6.96 12.34
C LYS A 22 -4.77 6.23 11.65
N ILE A 23 -3.54 6.72 11.89
CA ILE A 23 -2.37 5.99 11.42
C ILE A 23 -2.23 4.73 12.29
N HIS A 24 -2.41 3.58 11.66
CA HIS A 24 -2.26 2.27 12.26
C HIS A 24 -0.85 1.75 11.98
N ASP A 25 -0.25 1.09 12.96
CA ASP A 25 1.08 0.51 12.81
C ASP A 25 1.05 -0.84 12.05
N VAL A 26 2.25 -1.37 11.79
CA VAL A 26 2.43 -2.66 11.10
C VAL A 26 1.79 -3.82 11.86
N SER A 27 1.82 -3.80 13.20
CA SER A 27 1.31 -4.88 14.05
C SER A 27 -0.21 -4.97 13.95
N TYR A 28 -0.89 -3.84 13.95
CA TYR A 28 -2.33 -3.76 13.70
C TYR A 28 -2.69 -4.42 12.36
N TYR A 29 -2.01 -4.03 11.28
CA TYR A 29 -2.29 -4.61 9.96
C TYR A 29 -1.93 -6.10 9.84
N LYS A 30 -0.98 -6.60 10.64
CA LYS A 30 -0.71 -8.04 10.78
C LYS A 30 -1.82 -8.80 11.49
N GLU A 31 -2.64 -8.14 12.30
CA GLU A 31 -3.82 -8.75 12.93
C GLU A 31 -5.08 -8.56 12.09
N HIS A 32 -5.10 -7.52 11.24
CA HIS A 32 -6.22 -7.11 10.40
C HIS A 32 -5.91 -7.24 8.90
N HIS A 33 -5.67 -8.48 8.44
CA HIS A 33 -5.20 -8.75 7.07
C HIS A 33 -6.10 -8.17 5.97
N GLU A 34 -7.42 -8.28 6.09
CA GLU A 34 -8.36 -7.76 5.09
C GLU A 34 -8.28 -6.24 4.97
N GLU A 35 -8.08 -5.56 6.09
CA GLU A 35 -7.92 -4.11 6.12
C GLU A 35 -6.58 -3.69 5.53
N ALA A 36 -5.51 -4.42 5.85
CA ALA A 36 -4.21 -4.21 5.22
C ALA A 36 -4.28 -4.34 3.69
N GLN A 37 -5.02 -5.33 3.19
CA GLN A 37 -5.24 -5.51 1.76
C GLN A 37 -6.02 -4.34 1.14
N LYS A 38 -7.13 -3.92 1.77
CA LYS A 38 -7.92 -2.75 1.31
C LYS A 38 -7.08 -1.48 1.26
N VAL A 39 -6.30 -1.21 2.31
CA VAL A 39 -5.40 -0.05 2.38
C VAL A 39 -4.35 -0.14 1.29
N SER A 40 -3.67 -1.29 1.13
CA SER A 40 -2.69 -1.51 0.05
C SER A 40 -3.27 -1.23 -1.34
N ASP A 41 -4.50 -1.66 -1.59
CA ASP A 41 -5.15 -1.46 -2.89
C ASP A 41 -5.52 0.01 -3.14
N LYS A 42 -6.02 0.73 -2.11
CA LYS A 42 -6.19 2.18 -2.19
C LYS A 42 -4.87 2.92 -2.43
N CYS A 43 -3.77 2.47 -1.85
CA CYS A 43 -2.44 3.02 -2.10
C CYS A 43 -1.99 2.83 -3.54
N LYS A 44 -2.24 1.65 -4.13
CA LYS A 44 -1.93 1.37 -5.55
C LYS A 44 -2.78 2.23 -6.50
N ALA A 45 -4.02 2.53 -6.10
CA ALA A 45 -4.91 3.41 -6.84
C ALA A 45 -4.55 4.91 -6.67
N GLY A 46 -3.64 5.25 -5.76
CA GLY A 46 -3.28 6.64 -5.44
C GLY A 46 -4.36 7.39 -4.66
N GLU A 47 -5.34 6.68 -4.09
CA GLU A 47 -6.43 7.27 -3.29
C GLU A 47 -5.95 7.71 -1.90
N ILE A 48 -4.95 7.02 -1.36
CA ILE A 48 -4.23 7.41 -0.14
C ILE A 48 -2.73 7.29 -0.35
N THR A 49 -1.97 8.17 0.30
CA THR A 49 -0.50 8.22 0.20
C THR A 49 0.16 8.46 1.57
N ASN A 50 -0.55 8.20 2.66
CA ASN A 50 -0.08 8.42 4.03
C ASN A 50 0.67 7.19 4.59
N ASP A 51 1.08 7.26 5.85
CA ASP A 51 1.87 6.21 6.51
C ASP A 51 1.16 4.84 6.56
N ASN A 52 -0.18 4.80 6.49
CA ASN A 52 -0.92 3.53 6.40
C ASN A 52 -0.53 2.75 5.13
N CYS A 53 -0.13 3.42 4.04
CA CYS A 53 0.39 2.74 2.86
C CYS A 53 1.67 1.96 3.14
N LYS A 54 2.61 2.56 3.88
CA LYS A 54 3.84 1.87 4.26
C LYS A 54 3.52 0.71 5.20
N ASN A 55 2.73 0.99 6.25
CA ASN A 55 2.47 0.04 7.32
C ASN A 55 1.68 -1.19 6.84
N ALA A 56 0.64 -0.99 6.03
CA ALA A 56 -0.15 -2.08 5.46
C ALA A 56 0.66 -2.95 4.48
N ASN A 57 1.47 -2.33 3.61
CA ASN A 57 2.30 -3.08 2.67
C ASN A 57 3.40 -3.89 3.37
N GLU A 58 4.02 -3.33 4.41
CA GLU A 58 5.01 -4.04 5.23
C GLU A 58 4.38 -5.24 5.96
N ALA A 59 3.19 -5.07 6.53
CA ALA A 59 2.45 -6.17 7.16
C ALA A 59 2.16 -7.31 6.18
N LEU A 60 1.62 -7.00 4.99
CA LEU A 60 1.34 -8.00 3.96
C LEU A 60 2.61 -8.73 3.49
N TYR A 61 3.72 -8.00 3.34
CA TYR A 61 5.00 -8.60 2.97
C TYR A 61 5.50 -9.58 4.03
N ASP A 62 5.45 -9.21 5.31
CA ASP A 62 5.87 -10.07 6.40
C ASP A 62 5.01 -11.33 6.52
N LEU A 63 3.70 -11.21 6.36
CA LEU A 63 2.77 -12.34 6.35
C LEU A 63 3.09 -13.31 5.23
N LYS A 64 3.28 -12.80 4.00
CA LYS A 64 3.66 -13.61 2.84
C LYS A 64 5.02 -14.29 3.06
N ARG A 65 5.99 -13.58 3.62
CA ARG A 65 7.30 -14.16 3.95
C ARG A 65 7.16 -15.31 4.95
N LYS A 66 6.37 -15.12 6.00
CA LYS A 66 6.11 -16.16 7.02
C LYS A 66 5.44 -17.39 6.42
N GLU A 67 4.48 -17.21 5.52
CA GLU A 67 3.82 -18.30 4.80
C GLU A 67 4.80 -19.06 3.90
N ILE A 68 5.64 -18.37 3.14
CA ILE A 68 6.66 -19.01 2.30
C ILE A 68 7.63 -19.83 3.17
N MET A 69 8.07 -19.27 4.31
CA MET A 69 8.97 -19.97 5.22
C MET A 69 8.31 -21.21 5.84
N SER A 70 7.03 -21.13 6.25
CA SER A 70 6.32 -22.29 6.78
C SER A 70 6.14 -23.38 5.74
N GLN A 71 5.87 -23.03 4.48
CA GLN A 71 5.79 -23.97 3.35
C GLN A 71 7.15 -24.63 3.08
N MET A 72 8.25 -23.88 3.10
CA MET A 72 9.60 -24.45 2.92
C MET A 72 9.96 -25.42 4.04
N LEU A 73 9.70 -25.06 5.30
CA LEU A 73 9.95 -25.93 6.44
C LEU A 73 9.06 -27.18 6.42
N GLY A 74 7.77 -27.02 6.08
CA GLY A 74 6.85 -28.14 5.94
C GLY A 74 7.26 -29.11 4.82
N ARG A 75 7.82 -28.58 3.72
CA ARG A 75 8.35 -29.36 2.61
C ARG A 75 9.70 -30.01 2.90
N SER A 76 10.50 -29.45 3.80
CA SER A 76 11.78 -30.04 4.25
C SER A 76 11.61 -31.20 5.23
N ASN A 77 10.44 -31.34 5.88
CA ASN A 77 10.13 -32.38 6.84
C ASN A 77 9.36 -33.58 6.23
N LYS A 78 9.25 -33.65 4.90
CA LYS A 78 8.56 -34.70 4.15
C LYS A 78 9.50 -35.36 3.15
#